data_AF-A0A0M9WSU2-F1
#
_entry.id   AF-A0A0M9WSU2-F1
#
_cell.length_a   1.000
_cell.length_b   1.000
_cell.length_c   1.000
_cell.angle_alpha   90.00
_cell.angle_beta   90.00
_cell.angle_gamma   90.00
#
_symmetry.space_group_name_H-M   'P 1'
#
loop_
_entity.id
_entity.type
_entity.pdbx_description
1 polymer ?
#
loop_
_entity_poly.entity_id
_entity_poly.type
_entity_poly.pdbx_seq_one_letter_code
_entity_poly.pdbx_strand_id
1 'polypeptide(L)'
;MNWSGHHVKLTWLPKKKIDDYSEVTSVHGVCFYKGNVLLVHVNGRGFNEEALHRKAFEEGYVKGHIKYIGAIEVNHEDNPLFNAGGKYPLIGYQMFYRMEIQECLPFLREYETISRIWVEPEVVPYIINDHEISQLV
;
A
#
# COMPACT_ATOMS: atom_id res chain seq x y z
N MET A 1 1.51 18.38 0.32
CA MET A 1 2.86 17.88 -0.01
C MET A 1 3.32 18.52 -1.31
N ASN A 2 4.63 18.73 -1.50
CA ASN A 2 5.19 19.13 -2.78
C ASN A 2 6.02 17.96 -3.32
N TRP A 3 5.57 17.35 -4.42
CA TRP A 3 6.24 16.24 -5.08
C TRP A 3 6.85 16.73 -6.38
N SER A 4 8.14 17.08 -6.37
CA SER A 4 8.86 17.57 -7.55
C SER A 4 8.18 18.76 -8.25
N GLY A 5 7.61 19.69 -7.47
CA GLY A 5 6.87 20.85 -7.96
C GLY A 5 5.35 20.65 -8.06
N HIS A 6 4.85 19.41 -7.96
CA HIS A 6 3.42 19.14 -7.90
C HIS A 6 2.87 19.37 -6.49
N HIS A 7 1.94 20.31 -6.35
CA HIS A 7 1.23 20.53 -5.10
C HIS A 7 0.08 19.54 -4.99
N VAL A 8 0.17 18.62 -4.03
CA VAL A 8 -0.83 17.57 -3.84
C VAL A 8 -1.28 17.58 -2.39
N LYS A 9 -2.60 17.59 -2.20
CA LYS A 9 -3.21 17.44 -0.88
C LYS A 9 -3.53 15.97 -0.67
N LEU A 10 -3.03 15.42 0.44
CA LEU A 10 -3.32 14.05 0.87
C LEU A 10 -4.22 14.13 2.10
N THR A 11 -5.36 13.44 2.05
CA THR A 11 -6.31 13.40 3.17
C THR A 11 -6.65 11.95 3.49
N TRP A 12 -6.38 11.51 4.73
CA TRP A 12 -6.85 10.21 5.19
C TRP A 12 -8.36 10.25 5.47
N LEU A 13 -9.09 9.35 4.82
CA LEU A 13 -10.54 9.21 4.96
C LEU A 13 -10.87 7.81 5.53
N PRO A 14 -10.98 7.69 6.86
CA PRO A 14 -11.23 6.40 7.50
C PRO A 14 -12.59 5.85 7.07
N LYS A 15 -12.62 4.57 6.65
CA LYS A 15 -13.84 3.87 6.20
C LYS A 15 -14.61 4.58 5.07
N LYS A 16 -13.95 5.42 4.27
CA LYS A 16 -14.55 6.06 3.10
C LYS A 16 -15.17 5.01 2.18
N LYS A 17 -16.46 5.15 1.87
CA LYS A 17 -17.05 4.36 0.80
C LYS A 17 -16.55 4.90 -0.54
N ILE A 18 -15.96 4.01 -1.33
CA ILE A 18 -15.59 4.28 -2.71
C ILE A 18 -16.74 3.77 -3.56
N ASP A 19 -17.47 4.71 -4.15
CA ASP A 19 -18.66 4.42 -4.96
C ASP A 19 -18.28 4.22 -6.44
N ASP A 20 -17.22 4.89 -6.91
CA ASP A 20 -16.62 4.70 -8.23
C ASP A 20 -15.17 4.21 -8.12
N TYR A 21 -14.93 2.97 -8.54
CA TYR A 21 -13.59 2.37 -8.53
C TYR A 21 -12.69 2.89 -9.68
N SER A 22 -13.24 3.65 -10.64
CA SER A 22 -12.44 4.29 -11.69
C SER A 22 -11.51 5.39 -11.13
N GLU A 23 -11.84 5.95 -9.97
CA GLU A 23 -11.04 6.94 -9.26
C GLU A 23 -9.95 6.31 -8.38
N VAL A 24 -9.93 4.97 -8.25
CA VAL A 24 -8.91 4.25 -7.46
C VAL A 24 -7.63 4.12 -8.26
N THR A 25 -6.60 4.82 -7.80
CA THR A 25 -5.29 4.88 -8.46
C THR A 25 -4.34 3.79 -7.98
N SER A 26 -4.53 3.30 -6.75
CA SER A 26 -3.75 2.22 -6.16
C SER A 26 -4.48 1.56 -4.99
N VAL A 27 -4.06 0.34 -4.66
CA VAL A 27 -4.56 -0.42 -3.52
C VAL A 27 -3.36 -0.96 -2.74
N HIS A 28 -3.35 -0.73 -1.43
CA HIS A 28 -2.30 -1.09 -0.51
C HIS A 28 -2.83 -2.01 0.59
N GLY A 29 -1.98 -2.89 1.11
CA GLY A 29 -2.34 -3.88 2.11
C GLY A 29 -1.26 -4.06 3.17
N VAL A 30 -1.65 -3.96 4.44
CA VAL A 30 -0.77 -4.34 5.55
C VAL A 30 -1.21 -5.69 6.08
N CYS A 31 -0.33 -6.68 5.98
CA CYS A 31 -0.62 -8.05 6.37
C CYS A 31 -0.05 -8.37 7.75
N PHE A 32 -0.91 -8.75 8.69
CA PHE A 32 -0.57 -9.07 10.07
C PHE A 32 -0.59 -10.57 10.32
N TYR A 33 0.40 -11.08 11.03
CA TYR A 33 0.45 -12.43 11.56
C TYR A 33 0.91 -12.41 13.01
N LYS A 34 0.03 -12.84 13.93
CA LYS A 34 0.32 -12.90 15.38
C LYS A 34 0.86 -11.57 15.95
N GLY A 35 0.34 -10.44 15.47
CA GLY A 35 0.76 -9.10 15.90
C GLY A 35 1.92 -8.49 15.11
N ASN A 36 2.65 -9.28 14.32
CA ASN A 36 3.74 -8.79 13.48
C ASN A 36 3.26 -8.47 12.05
N VAL A 37 3.91 -7.50 11.42
CA VAL A 37 3.70 -7.12 10.03
C VAL A 37 4.57 -7.98 9.11
N LEU A 38 3.99 -8.45 8.01
CA LEU A 38 4.72 -9.07 6.92
C LEU A 38 5.37 -7.98 6.06
N LEU A 39 6.69 -8.05 5.90
CA LEU A 39 7.40 -7.29 4.88
C LEU A 39 8.03 -8.25 3.88
N VAL A 40 8.00 -7.87 2.61
CA VAL A 40 8.64 -8.64 1.53
C VAL A 40 9.79 -7.85 0.92
N HIS A 41 10.91 -8.52 0.70
CA HIS A 41 12.05 -7.94 0.00
C HIS A 41 11.88 -8.15 -1.49
N VAL A 42 11.59 -7.08 -2.20
CA VAL A 42 11.52 -7.07 -3.66
C VAL A 42 12.92 -6.83 -4.24
N ASN A 43 13.34 -7.66 -5.20
CA ASN A 43 14.66 -7.57 -5.81
C ASN A 43 14.90 -6.16 -6.40
N GLY A 44 15.99 -5.51 -5.98
CA GLY A 44 16.35 -4.16 -6.41
C GLY A 44 15.52 -3.01 -5.82
N ARG A 45 14.51 -3.30 -4.97
CA ARG A 45 13.63 -2.29 -4.34
C ARG A 45 13.61 -2.33 -2.81
N GLY A 46 14.20 -3.33 -2.17
CA GLY A 46 14.24 -3.43 -0.70
C GLY A 46 12.93 -3.96 -0.10
N PHE A 47 12.74 -3.76 1.21
CA PHE A 47 11.54 -4.21 1.92
C PHE A 47 10.38 -3.24 1.72
N ASN A 48 9.21 -3.77 1.35
CA ASN A 48 7.99 -3.00 1.15
C ASN A 48 6.77 -3.72 1.75
N GLU A 49 5.69 -2.98 1.98
CA GLU A 49 4.36 -3.52 2.23
C GLU A 49 3.77 -4.15 0.95
N GLU A 50 2.86 -5.10 1.10
CA GLU A 50 2.30 -5.83 -0.04
C GLU A 50 1.08 -5.12 -0.62
N ALA A 51 0.83 -5.26 -1.94
CA ALA A 51 -0.50 -4.95 -2.45
C ALA A 51 -1.48 -6.11 -2.21
N LEU A 52 -2.77 -5.79 -2.21
CA LEU A 52 -3.84 -6.70 -1.82
C LEU A 52 -3.85 -8.05 -2.58
N HIS A 53 -4.26 -9.11 -1.86
CA HIS A 53 -4.55 -10.50 -2.26
C HIS A 53 -3.66 -11.17 -3.31
N ARG A 54 -3.65 -10.67 -4.55
CA ARG A 54 -2.84 -11.23 -5.62
C ARG A 54 -1.35 -11.11 -5.25
N LYS A 55 -0.88 -9.94 -4.80
CA LYS A 55 0.51 -9.82 -4.33
C LYS A 55 0.73 -10.52 -3.00
N ALA A 56 -0.18 -10.48 -2.03
CA ALA A 56 0.03 -11.21 -0.77
C ALA A 56 0.25 -12.73 -0.96
N PHE A 57 -0.39 -13.34 -1.96
CA PHE A 57 -0.11 -14.72 -2.34
C PHE A 57 1.16 -14.85 -3.19
N GLU A 58 1.29 -14.08 -4.28
CA GLU A 58 2.42 -14.15 -5.22
C GLU A 58 3.76 -13.76 -4.56
N GLU A 59 3.76 -12.70 -3.77
CA GLU A 59 4.95 -12.07 -3.19
C GLU A 59 5.18 -12.52 -1.75
N GLY A 60 4.12 -12.81 -1.01
CA GLY A 60 4.17 -13.15 0.42
C GLY A 60 3.97 -14.61 0.74
N TYR A 61 3.37 -15.40 -0.16
CA TYR A 61 2.95 -16.79 0.09
C TYR A 61 2.09 -16.91 1.36
N VAL A 62 1.12 -16.02 1.52
CA VAL A 62 0.18 -16.02 2.65
C VAL A 62 -1.28 -15.96 2.21
N LYS A 63 -2.18 -16.52 3.03
CA LYS A 63 -3.63 -16.38 2.88
C LYS A 63 -4.25 -15.91 4.18
N GLY A 64 -5.41 -15.27 4.08
CA GLY A 64 -6.02 -14.61 5.23
C GLY A 64 -7.28 -13.82 4.88
N HIS A 65 -7.76 -13.07 5.85
CA HIS A 65 -8.98 -12.28 5.74
C HIS A 65 -8.65 -10.81 5.64
N ILE A 66 -9.16 -10.16 4.60
CA ILE A 66 -8.96 -8.73 4.39
C ILE A 66 -10.09 -7.93 5.01
N LYS A 67 -9.74 -6.74 5.49
CA LYS A 67 -10.67 -5.73 5.97
C LYS A 67 -10.27 -4.40 5.38
N TYR A 68 -11.20 -3.76 4.69
CA TYR A 68 -11.03 -2.39 4.26
C TYR A 68 -10.95 -1.45 5.47
N ILE A 69 -9.96 -0.57 5.50
CA ILE A 69 -9.73 0.35 6.64
C ILE A 69 -10.00 1.82 6.27
N GLY A 70 -9.78 2.20 5.02
CA GLY A 70 -10.00 3.58 4.55
C GLY A 70 -9.26 3.86 3.25
N ALA A 71 -9.25 5.12 2.85
CA ALA A 71 -8.51 5.55 1.68
C ALA A 71 -7.81 6.89 1.94
N ILE A 72 -6.67 7.10 1.29
CA ILE A 72 -6.11 8.44 1.13
C ILE A 72 -6.73 9.05 -0.13
N GLU A 73 -7.36 10.21 0.00
CA GLU A 73 -7.68 11.07 -1.13
C GLU A 73 -6.42 11.81 -1.57
N VAL A 74 -6.10 11.70 -2.86
CA VAL A 74 -5.04 12.40 -3.55
C VAL A 74 -5.68 13.49 -4.39
N ASN A 75 -5.63 14.72 -3.90
CA ASN A 75 -6.30 15.86 -4.51
C ASN A 75 -5.28 16.80 -5.16
N HIS A 76 -5.48 17.04 -6.46
CA HIS A 76 -4.64 17.89 -7.32
C HIS A 76 -5.30 19.22 -7.71
N GLU A 77 -6.40 19.64 -7.06
CA GLU A 77 -7.10 20.90 -7.38
C GLU A 77 -6.18 22.13 -7.32
N ASP A 78 -5.25 22.14 -6.36
CA ASP A 78 -4.26 23.22 -6.18
C ASP A 78 -2.95 22.96 -6.94
N ASN A 79 -2.89 21.95 -7.82
CA ASN A 79 -1.68 21.57 -8.55
C ASN A 79 -1.58 22.35 -9.89
N PRO A 80 -0.76 23.41 -9.99
CA PRO A 80 -0.64 24.18 -11.24
C PRO A 80 -0.04 23.36 -12.39
N LEU A 81 0.57 22.21 -12.09
CA LEU A 81 1.19 21.30 -13.05
C LEU A 81 0.29 20.08 -13.36
N PHE A 82 -0.98 20.10 -12.95
CA PHE A 82 -1.90 18.99 -13.24
C PHE A 82 -2.14 18.85 -14.75
N ASN A 83 -2.02 17.62 -15.24
CA ASN A 83 -2.29 17.29 -16.64
C ASN A 83 -3.60 16.51 -16.76
N ALA A 84 -4.66 17.17 -17.22
CA ALA A 84 -5.98 16.56 -17.41
C ALA A 84 -6.02 15.44 -18.46
N GLY A 85 -5.04 15.39 -19.38
CA GLY A 85 -4.89 14.27 -20.34
C GLY A 85 -3.98 13.14 -19.82
N GLY A 86 -3.51 13.25 -18.57
CA GLY A 86 -2.63 12.27 -17.94
C GLY A 86 -3.36 11.01 -17.46
N LYS A 87 -2.59 10.09 -16.88
CA LYS A 87 -3.12 8.81 -16.36
C LYS A 87 -3.91 8.97 -15.05
N TYR A 88 -3.66 10.03 -14.28
CA TYR A 88 -4.22 10.22 -12.95
C TYR A 88 -5.37 11.23 -12.97
N PRO A 89 -6.48 10.96 -12.26
CA PRO A 89 -7.60 11.89 -12.15
C PRO A 89 -7.22 13.12 -11.32
N LEU A 90 -8.06 14.15 -11.39
CA LEU A 90 -7.89 15.37 -10.58
C LEU A 90 -7.99 15.06 -9.07
N ILE A 91 -8.93 14.18 -8.72
CA ILE A 91 -9.07 13.60 -7.39
C ILE A 91 -9.03 12.08 -7.58
N GLY A 92 -8.10 11.43 -6.91
CA GLY A 92 -7.96 9.98 -6.92
C GLY A 92 -7.88 9.41 -5.52
N TYR A 93 -8.07 8.10 -5.40
CA TYR A 93 -8.03 7.42 -4.11
C TYR A 93 -6.97 6.32 -4.11
N GLN A 94 -6.27 6.21 -2.99
CA GLN A 94 -5.43 5.07 -2.66
C GLN A 94 -6.13 4.29 -1.56
N MET A 95 -6.59 3.07 -1.86
CA MET A 95 -7.34 2.27 -0.89
C MET A 95 -6.39 1.47 0.00
N PHE A 96 -6.69 1.44 1.29
CA PHE A 96 -5.91 0.70 2.27
C PHE A 96 -6.73 -0.42 2.90
N TYR A 97 -6.10 -1.58 3.02
CA TYR A 97 -6.64 -2.76 3.63
C TYR A 97 -5.70 -3.29 4.70
N ARG A 98 -6.29 -3.93 5.70
CA ARG A 98 -5.57 -4.76 6.65
C ARG A 98 -5.91 -6.21 6.39
N MET A 99 -4.91 -7.08 6.35
CA MET A 99 -5.11 -8.53 6.23
C MET A 99 -4.68 -9.23 7.51
N GLU A 100 -5.55 -10.07 8.05
CA GLU A 100 -5.19 -11.01 9.12
C GLU A 100 -4.84 -12.35 8.50
N ILE A 101 -3.57 -12.73 8.59
CA ILE A 101 -3.04 -13.95 7.98
C ILE A 101 -3.50 -15.18 8.76
N GLN A 102 -4.08 -16.14 8.05
CA GLN A 102 -4.57 -17.42 8.55
C GLN A 102 -3.64 -18.58 8.18
N GLU A 103 -2.95 -18.48 7.04
CA GLU A 103 -2.08 -19.54 6.52
C GLU A 103 -0.79 -18.95 5.95
N CYS A 104 0.36 -19.48 6.39
CA CYS A 104 1.68 -19.19 5.83
C CYS A 104 2.14 -20.38 5.00
N LEU A 105 2.26 -20.20 3.68
CA LEU A 105 2.68 -21.26 2.76
C LEU A 105 4.22 -21.31 2.63
N PRO A 106 4.79 -22.43 2.15
CA PRO A 106 6.20 -22.52 1.81
C PRO A 106 6.57 -21.41 0.81
N PHE A 107 7.59 -20.62 1.14
CA PHE A 107 8.00 -19.50 0.31
C PHE A 107 8.91 -19.98 -0.82
N LEU A 108 8.39 -20.01 -2.05
CA LEU A 108 9.10 -20.59 -3.20
C LEU A 108 9.94 -19.58 -4.01
N ARG A 109 9.82 -18.27 -3.72
CA ARG A 109 10.59 -17.19 -4.40
C ARG A 109 10.40 -17.15 -5.92
N GLU A 110 9.24 -17.54 -6.41
CA GLU A 110 8.97 -17.66 -7.86
C GLU A 110 8.69 -16.31 -8.54
N TYR A 111 8.54 -15.24 -7.77
CA TYR A 111 8.18 -13.90 -8.24
C TYR A 111 9.28 -12.87 -7.94
N GLU A 112 8.93 -11.59 -7.86
CA GLU A 112 9.89 -10.50 -7.65
C GLU A 112 10.49 -10.45 -6.23
N THR A 113 9.97 -11.24 -5.29
CA THR A 113 10.39 -11.26 -3.89
C THR A 113 11.40 -12.36 -3.58
N ILE A 114 12.49 -11.96 -2.93
CA ILE A 114 13.62 -12.86 -2.60
C ILE A 114 13.60 -13.33 -1.15
N SER A 115 12.95 -12.56 -0.26
CA SER A 115 12.74 -12.92 1.13
C SER A 115 11.46 -12.28 1.68
N ARG A 116 10.99 -12.80 2.81
CA ARG A 116 9.94 -12.21 3.64
C ARG A 116 10.36 -12.25 5.09
N ILE A 117 9.98 -11.25 5.86
CA ILE A 117 10.26 -11.13 7.29
C ILE A 117 9.00 -10.75 8.05
N TRP A 118 8.98 -11.10 9.33
CA TRP A 118 7.96 -10.66 10.28
C TRP A 118 8.59 -9.65 11.20
N VAL A 119 7.98 -8.48 11.31
CA VAL A 119 8.51 -7.38 12.11
C VAL A 119 7.46 -6.83 13.05
N GLU A 120 7.89 -6.37 14.20
CA GLU A 120 7.03 -5.61 15.10
C GLU A 120 6.59 -4.32 14.40
N PRO A 121 5.30 -3.91 14.48
CA PRO A 121 4.79 -2.73 13.80
C PRO A 121 5.60 -1.46 14.05
N GLU A 122 6.10 -1.29 15.28
CA GLU A 122 6.89 -0.14 15.71
C GLU A 122 8.25 -0.06 15.00
N VAL A 123 8.74 -1.17 14.47
CA VAL A 123 10.03 -1.27 13.78
C VAL A 123 9.90 -1.04 12.28
N VAL A 124 8.68 -1.18 11.72
CA VAL A 124 8.40 -1.03 10.27
C VAL A 124 8.99 0.26 9.69
N PRO A 125 8.83 1.46 10.28
CA PRO A 125 9.36 2.71 9.70
C PRO A 125 10.88 2.75 9.56
N TYR A 126 11.60 1.89 10.30
CA TYR A 126 13.06 1.81 10.26
C TYR A 126 13.58 0.76 9.29
N ILE A 127 12.69 -0.06 8.72
CA ILE A 127 13.04 -1.19 7.84
C ILE A 127 12.58 -0.96 6.41
N ILE A 128 11.41 -0.36 6.22
CA ILE A 128 10.85 -0.18 4.87
C ILE A 128 11.67 0.83 4.05
N ASN A 129 11.76 0.56 2.76
CA ASN A 129 12.39 1.45 1.78
C ASN A 129 11.35 2.38 1.12
N ASP A 130 10.18 2.55 1.75
CA ASP A 130 9.03 3.23 1.17
C ASP A 130 9.04 4.75 1.44
N HIS A 131 8.29 5.49 0.64
CA HIS A 131 8.09 6.92 0.79
C HIS A 131 7.21 7.23 2.02
N GLU A 132 7.38 8.43 2.60
CA GLU A 132 6.71 8.93 3.84
C GLU A 132 5.16 8.86 3.86
N ILE A 133 4.50 8.46 2.77
CA ILE A 133 3.04 8.34 2.65
C ILE A 133 2.50 7.25 3.60
N SER A 134 3.24 6.17 3.84
CA SER A 134 2.83 5.09 4.73
C SER A 134 2.67 5.53 6.19
N GLN A 135 3.26 6.66 6.60
CA GLN A 135 3.11 7.22 7.95
C GLN A 135 1.77 7.94 8.19
N LEU A 136 0.95 8.13 7.15
CA LEU A 136 -0.32 8.86 7.23
C LEU A 136 -1.54 7.99 7.59
N VAL A 137 -1.36 6.66 7.66
CA VAL A 137 -2.43 5.66 7.79
C VAL A 137 -2.42 4.99 9.16
#